data_AF-A0A6G1LEU1-F1
#
_entry.id   AF-A0A6G1LEU1-F1
#
_cell.length_a   1.000
_cell.length_b   1.000
_cell.length_c   1.000
_cell.angle_alpha   90.00
_cell.angle_beta   90.00
_cell.angle_gamma   90.00
#
_symmetry.space_group_name_H-M   'P 1'
#
loop_
_entity.id
_entity.type
_entity.pdbx_description
1 polymer ?
#
loop_
_entity_poly.entity_id
_entity_poly.type
_entity_poly.pdbx_seq_one_letter_code
_entity_poly.pdbx_strand_id
1 'polypeptide(L)'
;MEATTELRVFYTTSNNIPKLSASPPTTSPPALPCTLHYHAEGGANILFRLTSTTTLPSRLQNRLLRLRKNLPHTLPASDQLEAFTTTFLPLFPPTNIIHHDLIELDPTLPPLLNETLARIPRPQNRRDTFLPLHERHGVLVTDMSPRGDEVLIQLKPKWLAQSPDAPPGSRRCRTCALRAQRAARGVRTATDAQAVCPLALVSESVEARRRAVAGVTGDERARAYLVGEAQVLLRSLRRWQVEFDARGVLNTFDGEGVRELCKAMTLRDCTLFVRCERDGGVEARVGDLDLKAPGRMAKWRGVEEGLGREGWYWGGEVEGGGDEERVCLLALER
;
A
#
# COMPACT_ATOMS: atom_id res chain seq x y z
N MET A 1 30.42 8.33 -17.91
CA MET A 1 29.52 9.34 -17.31
C MET A 1 28.69 8.61 -16.27
N GLU A 2 28.99 8.81 -14.99
CA GLU A 2 28.17 8.24 -13.91
C GLU A 2 26.74 8.74 -14.06
N ALA A 3 25.77 7.82 -14.06
CA ALA A 3 24.37 8.19 -14.12
C ALA A 3 24.00 8.90 -12.81
N THR A 4 23.82 10.22 -12.86
CA THR A 4 23.40 11.00 -11.70
C THR A 4 21.98 10.56 -11.31
N THR A 5 21.84 9.95 -10.14
CA THR A 5 20.56 9.55 -9.54
C THR A 5 19.77 10.72 -8.94
N GLU A 6 20.32 11.93 -9.11
CA GLU A 6 19.95 13.14 -8.42
C GLU A 6 19.44 14.19 -9.41
N LEU A 7 18.38 14.90 -9.03
CA LEU A 7 17.90 16.06 -9.75
C LEU A 7 17.83 17.25 -8.81
N ARG A 8 18.54 18.33 -9.16
CA ARG A 8 18.45 19.60 -8.43
C ARG A 8 17.09 20.24 -8.72
N VAL A 9 16.42 20.70 -7.67
CA VAL A 9 15.13 21.38 -7.72
C VAL A 9 15.08 22.55 -6.74
N PHE A 10 14.03 23.34 -6.84
CA PHE A 10 13.83 24.56 -6.06
C PHE A 10 12.45 24.51 -5.41
N TYR A 11 12.42 24.51 -4.08
CA TYR A 11 11.20 24.52 -3.29
C TYR A 11 10.78 25.95 -2.96
N THR A 12 9.53 26.31 -3.26
CA THR A 12 8.93 27.58 -2.85
C THR A 12 7.69 27.37 -2.00
N THR A 13 7.55 28.21 -0.99
CA THR A 13 6.29 28.38 -0.27
C THR A 13 5.39 29.31 -1.08
N SER A 14 4.24 28.81 -1.56
CA SER A 14 3.16 29.66 -2.08
C SER A 14 2.04 29.75 -1.05
N ASN A 15 1.14 30.74 -1.20
CA ASN A 15 0.05 30.97 -0.25
C ASN A 15 -0.96 29.80 -0.15
N ASN A 16 -1.02 28.92 -1.16
CA ASN A 16 -1.95 27.78 -1.17
C ASN A 16 -1.23 26.42 -1.12
N ILE A 17 -0.46 26.10 -2.15
CA ILE A 17 0.19 24.79 -2.31
C ILE A 17 1.68 25.03 -2.62
N PRO A 18 2.62 24.43 -1.87
CA PRO A 18 4.04 24.61 -2.15
C PRO A 18 4.38 24.08 -3.54
N LYS A 19 5.50 24.54 -4.09
CA LYS A 19 5.90 24.18 -5.45
C LYS A 19 7.33 23.65 -5.50
N LEU A 20 7.55 22.66 -6.37
CA LEU A 20 8.87 22.24 -6.81
C LEU A 20 9.09 22.65 -8.27
N SER A 21 10.18 23.36 -8.51
CA SER A 21 10.60 23.80 -9.84
C SER A 21 11.96 23.22 -10.21
N ALA A 22 12.17 22.93 -11.50
CA ALA A 22 13.48 22.50 -12.01
C ALA A 22 14.48 23.67 -12.10
N SER A 23 13.97 24.89 -12.30
CA SER A 23 14.75 26.12 -12.36
C SER A 23 14.45 27.02 -11.17
N PRO A 24 15.39 27.87 -10.73
CA PRO A 24 15.11 28.87 -9.71
C PRO A 24 13.95 29.77 -10.17
N PRO A 25 12.96 30.06 -9.31
CA PRO A 25 11.92 31.02 -9.66
C PRO A 25 12.54 32.40 -9.87
N THR A 26 12.00 33.14 -10.82
CA THR A 26 12.38 34.55 -11.08
C THR A 26 11.71 35.52 -10.11
N THR A 27 10.73 35.06 -9.31
CA THR A 27 9.91 35.87 -8.42
C THR A 27 10.13 35.50 -6.95
N SER A 28 9.89 36.48 -6.06
CA SER A 28 9.85 36.29 -4.60
C SER A 28 8.64 35.40 -4.20
N PRO A 29 8.74 34.54 -3.16
CA PRO A 29 9.82 34.38 -2.18
C PRO A 29 11.05 33.58 -2.69
N PRO A 30 12.22 33.70 -2.02
CA PRO A 30 13.41 32.93 -2.38
C PRO A 30 13.13 31.43 -2.32
N ALA A 31 13.52 30.71 -3.36
CA ALA A 31 13.43 29.26 -3.35
C ALA A 31 14.56 28.62 -2.56
N LEU A 32 14.21 27.60 -1.80
CA LEU A 32 15.16 26.71 -1.17
C LEU A 32 15.70 25.72 -2.21
N PRO A 33 17.02 25.69 -2.47
CA PRO A 33 17.62 24.66 -3.30
C PRO A 33 17.52 23.30 -2.60
N CYS A 34 17.01 22.30 -3.31
CA CYS A 34 16.90 20.93 -2.86
C CYS A 34 17.45 19.97 -3.91
N THR A 35 17.69 18.73 -3.51
CA THR A 35 18.01 17.62 -4.41
C THR A 35 16.98 16.51 -4.23
N LEU A 36 16.40 16.05 -5.34
CA LEU A 36 15.56 14.87 -5.41
C LEU A 36 16.43 13.64 -5.67
N HIS A 37 16.26 12.64 -4.81
CA HIS A 37 16.90 11.34 -4.92
C HIS A 37 15.85 10.28 -5.21
N TYR A 38 16.05 9.44 -6.23
CA TYR A 38 15.23 8.25 -6.39
C TYR A 38 15.33 7.40 -5.12
N HIS A 39 14.18 7.05 -4.53
CA HIS A 39 14.15 6.29 -3.28
C HIS A 39 13.63 4.87 -3.49
N ALA A 40 12.44 4.72 -4.07
CA ALA A 40 11.81 3.43 -4.30
C ALA A 40 10.68 3.55 -5.33
N GLU A 41 10.17 2.43 -5.82
CA GLU A 41 8.96 2.43 -6.65
C GLU A 41 8.07 1.21 -6.45
N GLY A 42 6.76 1.44 -6.52
CA GLY A 42 5.73 0.41 -6.45
C GLY A 42 5.10 0.11 -7.81
N GLY A 43 3.91 -0.49 -7.77
CA GLY A 43 3.12 -0.79 -8.97
C GLY A 43 2.72 0.45 -9.77
N ALA A 44 2.30 1.49 -9.06
CA ALA A 44 1.66 2.66 -9.63
C ALA A 44 2.37 3.99 -9.30
N ASN A 45 3.42 3.96 -8.48
CA ASN A 45 4.03 5.19 -7.95
C ASN A 45 5.55 5.05 -7.87
N ILE A 46 6.23 6.20 -7.91
CA ILE A 46 7.67 6.36 -7.68
C ILE A 46 7.83 7.33 -6.51
N LEU A 47 8.72 6.99 -5.58
CA LEU A 47 9.04 7.78 -4.41
C LEU A 47 10.41 8.42 -4.58
N PHE A 48 10.48 9.70 -4.26
CA PHE A 48 11.70 10.49 -4.22
C PHE A 48 11.92 11.06 -2.82
N ARG A 49 13.17 11.12 -2.40
CA ARG A 49 13.57 11.77 -1.16
C ARG A 49 14.10 13.17 -1.46
N LEU A 50 13.64 14.16 -0.71
CA LEU A 50 14.18 15.51 -0.77
C LEU A 50 15.29 15.67 0.26
N THR A 51 16.37 16.33 -0.15
CA THR A 51 17.46 16.77 0.74
C THR A 51 17.82 18.21 0.41
N SER A 52 18.44 18.92 1.35
CA SER A 52 19.00 20.24 1.13
C SER A 52 20.27 20.40 1.97
N THR A 53 21.15 21.33 1.56
CA THR A 53 22.34 21.72 2.33
C THR A 53 21.98 22.51 3.59
N THR A 54 20.78 23.09 3.62
CA THR A 54 20.20 23.72 4.81
C THR A 54 19.04 22.90 5.34
N THR A 55 18.52 23.27 6.52
CA THR A 55 17.39 22.59 7.13
C THR A 55 16.15 22.68 6.25
N LEU A 56 15.56 21.52 5.93
CA LEU A 56 14.30 21.48 5.19
C LEU A 56 13.17 22.12 6.01
N PRO A 57 12.21 22.82 5.37
CA PRO A 57 11.00 23.31 6.02
C PRO A 57 10.22 22.17 6.66
N SER A 58 9.50 22.44 7.76
CA SER A 58 8.73 21.44 8.51
C SER A 58 7.80 20.60 7.63
N ARG A 59 7.19 21.22 6.60
CA ARG A 59 6.31 20.55 5.62
C ARG A 59 7.03 19.50 4.77
N LEU A 60 8.33 19.62 4.56
CA LEU A 60 9.17 18.65 3.83
C LEU A 60 9.93 17.68 4.75
N GLN A 61 10.10 18.04 6.03
CA GLN A 61 10.76 17.16 6.99
C GLN A 61 9.97 15.86 7.18
N ASN A 62 10.67 14.73 7.19
CA ASN A 62 10.07 13.40 7.36
C ASN A 62 8.97 13.12 6.30
N ARG A 63 9.21 13.58 5.06
CA ARG A 63 8.35 13.33 3.91
C ARG A 63 9.12 12.76 2.73
N LEU A 64 8.41 11.96 1.94
CA LEU A 64 8.82 11.54 0.60
C LEU A 64 7.91 12.21 -0.42
N LEU A 65 8.46 12.57 -1.58
CA LEU A 65 7.66 12.97 -2.74
C LEU A 65 7.20 11.72 -3.49
N ARG A 66 5.90 11.54 -3.57
CA ARG A 66 5.25 10.45 -4.28
C ARG A 66 4.67 10.97 -5.58
N LEU A 67 5.14 10.41 -6.69
CA LEU A 67 4.66 10.73 -8.04
C LEU A 67 4.05 9.48 -8.67
N ARG A 68 2.87 9.62 -9.26
CA ARG A 68 2.21 8.50 -9.95
C ARG A 68 2.90 8.16 -11.26
N LYS A 69 2.77 6.90 -11.66
CA LYS A 69 3.14 6.40 -12.97
C LYS A 69 2.05 6.69 -14.00
N ASN A 70 2.43 6.78 -15.27
CA ASN A 70 1.50 6.98 -16.37
C ASN A 70 0.80 5.65 -16.71
N LEU A 71 -0.25 5.32 -15.95
CA LEU A 71 -1.02 4.08 -16.11
C LEU A 71 -2.51 4.39 -16.28
N PRO A 72 -3.27 3.61 -17.09
CA PRO A 72 -4.69 3.89 -17.34
C PRO A 72 -5.60 3.87 -16.11
N HIS A 73 -5.15 3.26 -15.01
CA HIS A 73 -5.93 3.05 -13.79
C HIS A 73 -5.48 3.92 -12.61
N THR A 74 -4.53 4.84 -12.83
CA THR A 74 -4.11 5.81 -11.80
C THR A 74 -4.88 7.11 -11.97
N LEU A 75 -5.33 7.69 -10.86
CA LEU A 75 -5.92 9.02 -10.82
C LEU A 75 -4.83 10.10 -10.76
N PRO A 76 -5.10 11.32 -11.23
CA PRO A 76 -4.29 12.50 -10.91
C PRO A 76 -4.04 12.64 -9.41
N ALA A 77 -2.91 13.26 -9.03
CA ALA A 77 -2.52 13.37 -7.62
C ALA A 77 -3.51 14.19 -6.78
N SER A 78 -4.13 15.22 -7.35
CA SER A 78 -5.19 16.01 -6.70
C SER A 78 -6.39 15.14 -6.33
N ASP A 79 -6.90 14.39 -7.30
CA ASP A 79 -8.11 13.57 -7.17
C ASP A 79 -7.86 12.41 -6.21
N GLN A 80 -6.63 11.86 -6.24
CA GLN A 80 -6.18 10.85 -5.30
C GLN A 80 -6.13 11.39 -3.86
N LEU A 81 -5.65 12.62 -3.65
CA LEU A 81 -5.64 13.24 -2.34
C LEU A 81 -7.05 13.57 -1.85
N GLU A 82 -7.93 14.05 -2.73
CA GLU A 82 -9.34 14.30 -2.41
C GLU A 82 -10.04 13.00 -1.99
N ALA A 83 -9.89 11.93 -2.78
CA ALA A 83 -10.43 10.61 -2.45
C ALA A 83 -9.88 10.10 -1.11
N PHE A 84 -8.57 10.23 -0.88
CA PHE A 84 -7.95 9.85 0.40
C PHE A 84 -8.53 10.62 1.57
N THR A 85 -8.61 11.95 1.46
CA THR A 85 -9.02 12.87 2.53
C THR A 85 -10.48 12.68 2.89
N THR A 86 -11.35 12.50 1.89
CA THR A 86 -12.79 12.33 2.09
C THR A 86 -13.18 10.93 2.53
N THR A 87 -12.46 9.91 2.04
CA THR A 87 -12.87 8.51 2.20
C THR A 87 -12.11 7.76 3.28
N PHE A 88 -10.79 7.94 3.38
CA PHE A 88 -9.94 7.08 4.22
C PHE A 88 -9.38 7.78 5.44
N LEU A 89 -9.07 9.07 5.35
CA LEU A 89 -8.57 9.85 6.48
C LEU A 89 -9.50 9.83 7.71
N PRO A 90 -10.85 9.91 7.57
CA PRO A 90 -11.75 9.88 8.72
C PRO A 90 -11.86 8.50 9.40
N LEU A 91 -11.37 7.43 8.76
CA LEU A 91 -11.55 6.06 9.24
C LEU A 91 -10.56 5.66 10.35
N PHE A 92 -9.47 6.42 10.47
CA PHE A 92 -8.34 6.09 11.34
C PHE A 92 -7.87 7.32 12.12
N PRO A 93 -7.32 7.14 13.34
CA PRO A 93 -6.63 8.22 14.04
C PRO A 93 -5.50 8.81 13.16
N PRO A 94 -5.25 10.13 13.22
CA PRO A 94 -4.17 10.77 12.46
C PRO A 94 -2.79 10.12 12.69
N THR A 95 -2.55 9.58 13.89
CA THR A 95 -1.31 8.89 14.25
C THR A 95 -1.14 7.53 13.58
N ASN A 96 -2.22 6.88 13.12
CA ASN A 96 -2.20 5.55 12.52
C ASN A 96 -2.36 5.54 11.00
N ILE A 97 -2.23 6.69 10.34
CA ILE A 97 -2.34 6.81 8.89
C ILE A 97 -1.16 7.59 8.33
N ILE A 98 -0.71 7.22 7.13
CA ILE A 98 0.28 8.00 6.39
C ILE A 98 -0.37 9.31 5.98
N HIS A 99 0.16 10.43 6.46
CA HIS A 99 -0.31 11.74 6.02
C HIS A 99 0.08 11.98 4.58
N HIS A 100 -0.83 12.62 3.86
CA HIS A 100 -0.68 13.05 2.48
C HIS A 100 -0.86 14.57 2.43
N ASP A 101 -0.06 15.22 1.60
CA ASP A 101 -0.13 16.66 1.40
C ASP A 101 0.24 17.00 -0.05
N LEU A 102 -0.46 17.94 -0.66
CA LEU A 102 -0.28 18.25 -2.08
C LEU A 102 0.94 19.14 -2.29
N ILE A 103 1.64 18.93 -3.41
CA ILE A 103 2.71 19.81 -3.87
C ILE A 103 2.59 20.03 -5.37
N GLU A 104 2.72 21.27 -5.83
CA GLU A 104 2.72 21.63 -7.23
C GLU A 104 4.07 21.26 -7.86
N LEU A 105 4.03 20.75 -9.09
CA LEU A 105 5.19 20.47 -9.92
C LEU A 105 5.21 21.47 -11.08
N ASP A 106 6.35 22.12 -11.25
CA ASP A 106 6.60 22.89 -12.46
C ASP A 106 6.43 22.01 -13.72
N PRO A 107 5.85 22.53 -14.83
CA PRO A 107 5.61 21.75 -16.05
C PRO A 107 6.85 21.08 -16.65
N THR A 108 8.05 21.60 -16.41
CA THR A 108 9.30 21.03 -16.91
C THR A 108 9.82 19.87 -16.05
N LEU A 109 9.32 19.72 -14.82
CA LEU A 109 9.85 18.77 -13.85
C LEU A 109 9.55 17.29 -14.19
N PRO A 110 8.32 16.88 -14.57
CA PRO A 110 8.07 15.48 -14.93
C PRO A 110 8.90 14.98 -16.14
N PRO A 111 9.06 15.75 -17.24
CA PRO A 111 9.98 15.38 -18.32
C PRO A 111 11.42 15.16 -17.84
N LEU A 112 11.99 16.08 -17.05
CA LEU A 112 13.36 15.97 -16.53
C LEU A 112 13.54 14.78 -15.57
N LEU A 113 12.53 14.50 -14.76
CA LEU A 113 12.51 13.31 -13.91
C LEU A 113 12.47 12.03 -14.73
N ASN A 114 11.72 11.99 -15.84
CA ASN A 114 11.70 10.82 -16.73
C ASN A 114 13.06 10.57 -17.40
N GLU A 115 13.75 11.63 -17.86
CA GLU A 115 15.12 11.51 -18.36
C GLU A 115 16.08 10.94 -17.30
N THR A 116 15.91 11.39 -16.05
CA THR A 116 16.69 10.89 -14.92
C THR A 116 16.38 9.42 -14.64
N LEU A 117 15.10 9.05 -14.58
CA LEU A 117 14.63 7.68 -14.37
C LEU A 117 15.09 6.71 -15.46
N ALA A 118 15.28 7.16 -16.69
CA ALA A 118 15.80 6.35 -17.79
C ALA A 118 17.27 5.97 -17.62
N ARG A 119 18.03 6.74 -16.83
CA ARG A 119 19.47 6.51 -16.57
C ARG A 119 19.75 5.69 -15.31
N ILE A 120 18.76 5.53 -14.44
CA ILE A 120 18.92 4.83 -13.15
C ILE A 120 18.62 3.34 -13.30
N PRO A 121 19.38 2.44 -12.66
CA PRO A 121 19.03 1.03 -12.61
C PRO A 121 17.70 0.82 -11.87
N ARG A 122 16.69 0.38 -12.61
CA ARG A 122 15.35 0.07 -12.08
C ARG A 122 15.02 -1.42 -12.26
N PRO A 123 14.15 -2.01 -11.41
CA PRO A 123 13.68 -3.38 -11.59
C PRO A 123 13.15 -3.61 -13.00
N GLN A 124 13.47 -4.76 -13.62
CA GLN A 124 13.20 -5.02 -15.04
C GLN A 124 11.73 -4.80 -15.42
N ASN A 125 10.80 -5.29 -14.61
CA ASN A 125 9.35 -5.13 -14.82
C ASN A 125 8.82 -3.71 -14.59
N ARG A 126 9.69 -2.74 -14.29
CA ARG A 126 9.34 -1.33 -14.04
C ARG A 126 10.04 -0.34 -14.98
N ARG A 127 11.04 -0.77 -15.74
CA ARG A 127 11.89 0.12 -16.56
C ARG A 127 11.10 0.94 -17.57
N ASP A 128 10.03 0.37 -18.10
CA ASP A 128 9.23 1.00 -19.17
C ASP A 128 8.06 1.84 -18.64
N THR A 129 7.95 2.04 -17.33
CA THR A 129 6.89 2.89 -16.75
C THR A 129 7.46 4.19 -16.21
N PHE A 130 6.91 5.30 -16.67
CA PHE A 130 7.38 6.66 -16.40
C PHE A 130 6.28 7.55 -15.81
N LEU A 131 6.62 8.79 -15.47
CA LEU A 131 5.68 9.80 -15.01
C LEU A 131 4.87 10.37 -16.20
N PRO A 132 3.60 10.72 -16.01
CA PRO A 132 2.82 11.51 -16.97
C PRO A 132 3.43 12.91 -17.17
N LEU A 133 3.66 13.32 -18.44
CA LEU A 133 4.33 14.59 -18.77
C LEU A 133 3.51 15.84 -18.37
N HIS A 134 2.19 15.70 -18.33
CA HIS A 134 1.26 16.79 -18.03
C HIS A 134 0.83 16.84 -16.57
N GLU A 135 1.36 15.97 -15.71
CA GLU A 135 1.06 16.03 -14.28
C GLU A 135 1.63 17.31 -13.68
N ARG A 136 0.82 17.94 -12.82
CA ARG A 136 1.13 19.22 -12.18
C ARG A 136 1.15 19.11 -10.68
N HIS A 137 0.81 17.94 -10.13
CA HIS A 137 0.82 17.71 -8.70
C HIS A 137 1.56 16.42 -8.35
N GLY A 138 2.27 16.47 -7.24
CA GLY A 138 2.75 15.31 -6.50
C GLY A 138 2.10 15.26 -5.13
N VAL A 139 2.39 14.19 -4.39
CA VAL A 139 1.93 14.06 -3.01
C VAL A 139 3.13 13.87 -2.08
N LEU A 140 3.28 14.73 -1.08
CA LEU A 140 4.18 14.51 0.03
C LEU A 140 3.54 13.49 0.98
N VAL A 141 4.23 12.38 1.22
CA VAL A 141 3.76 11.32 2.12
C VAL A 141 4.68 11.18 3.32
N THR A 142 4.13 10.77 4.47
CA THR A 142 4.94 10.48 5.68
C THR A 142 6.02 9.46 5.35
N ASP A 143 7.27 9.78 5.68
CA ASP A 143 8.41 8.89 5.47
C ASP A 143 8.55 7.90 6.62
N MET A 144 8.22 6.63 6.36
CA MET A 144 8.39 5.52 7.31
C MET A 144 9.71 4.75 7.10
N SER A 145 10.64 5.27 6.29
CA SER A 145 11.92 4.59 6.07
C SER A 145 12.70 4.48 7.38
N PRO A 146 13.32 3.31 7.67
CA PRO A 146 14.09 3.13 8.89
C PRO A 146 15.35 4.01 8.89
N ARG A 147 15.75 4.50 10.08
CA ARG A 147 16.95 5.32 10.28
C ARG A 147 18.03 4.59 11.08
N GLY A 148 19.10 4.21 10.38
CA GLY A 148 20.20 3.43 10.96
C GLY A 148 19.75 2.03 11.38
N ASP A 149 19.68 1.73 12.68
CA ASP A 149 19.33 0.40 13.22
C ASP A 149 17.83 0.20 13.50
N GLU A 150 16.99 1.16 13.12
CA GLU A 150 15.53 0.96 13.13
C GLU A 150 15.11 -0.18 12.19
N VAL A 151 14.03 -0.86 12.56
CA VAL A 151 13.45 -1.95 11.75
C VAL A 151 12.12 -1.48 11.17
N LEU A 152 11.94 -1.63 9.86
CA LEU A 152 10.66 -1.39 9.19
C LEU A 152 10.05 -2.71 8.71
N ILE A 153 8.85 -3.00 9.18
CA ILE A 153 8.02 -4.09 8.70
C ILE A 153 6.91 -3.53 7.82
N GLN A 154 6.75 -4.13 6.64
CA GLN A 154 5.68 -3.84 5.70
C GLN A 154 4.74 -5.04 5.62
N LEU A 155 3.60 -4.95 6.30
CA LEU A 155 2.59 -6.00 6.33
C LEU A 155 1.41 -5.58 5.46
N LYS A 156 1.01 -6.42 4.49
CA LYS A 156 -0.29 -6.25 3.83
C LYS A 156 -1.33 -7.11 4.56
N PRO A 157 -2.28 -6.54 5.33
CA PRO A 157 -3.22 -7.32 6.13
C PRO A 157 -4.18 -8.17 5.29
N LYS A 158 -4.41 -7.78 4.03
CA LYS A 158 -5.33 -8.44 3.08
C LYS A 158 -6.75 -8.50 3.63
N TRP A 159 -7.44 -9.63 3.43
CA TRP A 159 -8.86 -9.80 3.75
C TRP A 159 -9.02 -10.22 5.21
N LEU A 160 -9.18 -9.25 6.11
CA LEU A 160 -9.29 -9.48 7.56
C LEU A 160 -10.65 -10.07 7.99
N ALA A 161 -11.59 -10.16 7.06
CA ALA A 161 -12.81 -10.95 7.17
C ALA A 161 -12.89 -11.92 5.99
N GLN A 162 -13.65 -13.01 6.16
CA GLN A 162 -13.91 -13.94 5.07
C GLN A 162 -14.69 -13.23 3.96
N SER A 163 -14.47 -13.63 2.71
CA SER A 163 -15.26 -13.13 1.57
C SER A 163 -16.74 -13.44 1.79
N PRO A 164 -17.67 -12.49 1.58
CA PRO A 164 -19.10 -12.80 1.58
C PRO A 164 -19.50 -13.84 0.54
N ASP A 165 -18.74 -13.92 -0.56
CA ASP A 165 -18.94 -14.90 -1.63
C ASP A 165 -18.24 -16.25 -1.34
N ALA A 166 -17.52 -16.38 -0.21
CA ALA A 166 -16.90 -17.64 0.16
C ALA A 166 -17.98 -18.69 0.48
N PRO A 167 -17.89 -19.89 -0.11
CA PRO A 167 -18.88 -20.94 0.14
C PRO A 167 -18.95 -21.40 1.60
N PRO A 168 -20.13 -21.82 2.10
CA PRO A 168 -20.26 -22.42 3.42
C PRO A 168 -19.32 -23.60 3.60
N GLY A 169 -18.75 -23.73 4.79
CA GLY A 169 -17.81 -24.82 5.06
C GLY A 169 -16.47 -24.69 4.30
N SER A 170 -16.09 -23.49 3.86
CA SER A 170 -14.73 -23.21 3.37
C SER A 170 -13.65 -23.60 4.38
N ARG A 171 -12.60 -24.29 3.94
CA ARG A 171 -11.38 -24.61 4.72
C ARG A 171 -10.33 -23.50 4.64
N ARG A 172 -10.37 -22.69 3.58
CA ARG A 172 -9.49 -21.53 3.39
C ARG A 172 -10.25 -20.20 3.48
N CYS A 173 -9.62 -19.18 4.04
CA CYS A 173 -10.03 -17.80 3.81
C CYS A 173 -9.67 -17.40 2.37
N ARG A 174 -10.34 -16.39 1.81
CA ARG A 174 -10.08 -15.93 0.43
C ARG A 174 -8.59 -15.72 0.13
N THR A 175 -7.85 -15.12 1.05
CA THR A 175 -6.40 -14.85 0.86
C THR A 175 -5.60 -16.14 0.79
N CYS A 176 -5.91 -17.13 1.64
CA CYS A 176 -5.25 -18.43 1.61
C CYS A 176 -5.65 -19.24 0.36
N ALA A 177 -6.92 -19.18 -0.06
CA ALA A 177 -7.40 -19.81 -1.29
C ALA A 177 -6.68 -19.23 -2.53
N LEU A 178 -6.57 -17.91 -2.62
CA LEU A 178 -5.85 -17.24 -3.70
C LEU A 178 -4.35 -17.55 -3.70
N ARG A 179 -3.74 -17.66 -2.52
CA ARG A 179 -2.33 -18.06 -2.40
C ARG A 179 -2.12 -19.49 -2.92
N ALA A 180 -2.99 -20.42 -2.54
CA ALA A 180 -2.95 -21.80 -3.04
C ALA A 180 -3.11 -21.85 -4.56
N GLN A 181 -4.10 -21.14 -5.12
CA GLN A 181 -4.31 -21.06 -6.56
C GLN A 181 -3.08 -20.52 -7.31
N ARG A 182 -2.44 -19.47 -6.78
CA ARG A 182 -1.23 -18.91 -7.38
C ARG A 182 -0.06 -19.88 -7.31
N ALA A 183 0.14 -20.51 -6.17
CA ALA A 183 1.21 -21.50 -5.98
C ALA A 183 1.08 -22.65 -6.97
N ALA A 184 -0.13 -23.21 -7.15
CA ALA A 184 -0.40 -24.25 -8.14
C ALA A 184 -0.16 -23.80 -9.59
N ARG A 185 -0.28 -22.49 -9.86
CA ARG A 185 0.03 -21.89 -11.17
C ARG A 185 1.49 -21.42 -11.29
N GLY A 186 2.37 -21.78 -10.36
CA GLY A 186 3.78 -21.37 -10.37
C GLY A 186 4.01 -19.88 -10.09
N VAL A 187 3.00 -19.18 -9.56
CA VAL A 187 3.08 -17.74 -9.24
C VAL A 187 3.31 -17.57 -7.74
N ARG A 188 4.35 -16.82 -7.37
CA ARG A 188 4.62 -16.44 -5.97
C ARG A 188 4.83 -14.94 -5.85
N THR A 189 4.12 -14.30 -4.93
CA THR A 189 4.32 -12.88 -4.60
C THR A 189 5.06 -12.71 -3.28
N ALA A 190 5.62 -11.51 -3.03
CA ALA A 190 6.25 -11.19 -1.74
C ALA A 190 5.30 -11.37 -0.55
N THR A 191 4.00 -11.05 -0.71
CA THR A 191 3.01 -11.30 0.34
C THR A 191 2.72 -12.79 0.52
N ASP A 192 2.76 -13.59 -0.55
CA ASP A 192 2.56 -15.04 -0.44
C ASP A 192 3.71 -15.68 0.35
N ALA A 193 4.92 -15.13 0.26
CA ALA A 193 6.09 -15.59 1.03
C ALA A 193 5.96 -15.38 2.55
N GLN A 194 5.21 -14.37 3.00
CA GLN A 194 4.94 -14.15 4.43
C GLN A 194 4.05 -15.25 5.04
N ALA A 195 3.34 -16.02 4.19
CA ALA A 195 2.48 -17.12 4.60
C ALA A 195 1.50 -16.77 5.75
N VAL A 196 0.98 -15.53 5.78
CA VAL A 196 0.06 -15.09 6.84
C VAL A 196 -1.38 -15.44 6.48
N CYS A 197 -2.14 -15.99 7.43
CA CYS A 197 -3.60 -16.01 7.34
C CYS A 197 -4.17 -14.70 7.93
N PRO A 198 -4.84 -13.85 7.13
CA PRO A 198 -5.45 -12.62 7.63
C PRO A 198 -6.46 -12.82 8.75
N LEU A 199 -7.22 -13.92 8.75
CA LEU A 199 -8.16 -14.22 9.84
C LEU A 199 -7.43 -14.54 11.14
N ALA A 200 -6.30 -15.26 11.07
CA ALA A 200 -5.47 -15.53 12.25
C ALA A 200 -4.82 -14.24 12.79
N LEU A 201 -4.48 -13.30 11.92
CA LEU A 201 -3.87 -12.01 12.29
C LEU A 201 -4.79 -11.15 13.19
N VAL A 202 -6.11 -11.30 13.05
CA VAL A 202 -7.14 -10.57 13.83
C VAL A 202 -8.03 -11.51 14.65
N SER A 203 -7.57 -12.74 14.89
CA SER A 203 -8.28 -13.69 15.74
C SER A 203 -8.27 -13.21 17.20
N GLU A 204 -9.32 -13.57 17.95
CA GLU A 204 -9.35 -13.34 19.40
C GLU A 204 -8.31 -14.20 20.14
N SER A 205 -7.92 -15.37 19.58
CA SER A 205 -6.84 -16.20 20.14
C SER A 205 -5.47 -15.53 19.96
N VAL A 206 -4.81 -15.27 21.08
CA VAL A 206 -3.44 -14.73 21.12
C VAL A 206 -2.47 -15.69 20.40
N GLU A 207 -2.67 -17.00 20.55
CA GLU A 207 -1.86 -18.06 19.96
C GLU A 207 -1.98 -18.04 18.43
N ALA A 208 -3.20 -17.89 17.90
CA ALA A 208 -3.42 -17.73 16.47
C ALA A 208 -2.70 -16.49 15.93
N ARG A 209 -2.77 -15.37 16.65
CA ARG A 209 -2.05 -14.14 16.27
C ARG A 209 -0.54 -14.32 16.31
N ARG A 210 0.01 -14.96 17.35
CA ARG A 210 1.45 -15.27 17.44
C ARG A 210 1.92 -16.12 16.26
N ARG A 211 1.18 -17.16 15.89
CA ARG A 211 1.48 -17.98 14.70
C ARG A 211 1.45 -17.15 13.42
N ALA A 212 0.42 -16.32 13.24
CA ALA A 212 0.28 -15.47 12.06
C ALA A 212 1.44 -14.47 11.91
N VAL A 213 1.87 -13.87 13.02
CA VAL A 213 2.90 -12.83 13.05
C VAL A 213 4.32 -13.41 12.96
N ALA A 214 4.54 -14.67 13.35
CA ALA A 214 5.84 -15.32 13.25
C ALA A 214 6.41 -15.34 11.81
N GLY A 215 5.55 -15.45 10.80
CA GLY A 215 5.92 -15.38 9.38
C GLY A 215 6.09 -13.96 8.82
N VAL A 216 5.74 -12.92 9.60
CA VAL A 216 5.84 -11.52 9.17
C VAL A 216 7.21 -10.92 9.48
N THR A 217 7.72 -11.17 10.69
CA THR A 217 8.93 -10.52 11.20
C THR A 217 9.65 -11.39 12.22
N GLY A 218 10.97 -11.23 12.31
CA GLY A 218 11.82 -11.76 13.37
C GLY A 218 11.99 -10.83 14.57
N ASP A 219 11.69 -9.53 14.41
CA ASP A 219 11.86 -8.52 15.47
C ASP A 219 10.80 -8.68 16.57
N GLU A 220 11.24 -8.88 17.81
CA GLU A 220 10.37 -9.17 18.95
C GLU A 220 9.45 -8.01 19.32
N ARG A 221 9.89 -6.76 19.14
CA ARG A 221 9.08 -5.57 19.43
C ARG A 221 7.93 -5.46 18.43
N ALA A 222 8.25 -5.62 17.14
CA ALA A 222 7.23 -5.69 16.09
C ALA A 222 6.26 -6.85 16.31
N ARG A 223 6.75 -8.02 16.74
CA ARG A 223 5.90 -9.17 17.08
C ARG A 223 4.94 -8.85 18.22
N ALA A 224 5.45 -8.30 19.32
CA ALA A 224 4.65 -7.94 20.48
C ALA A 224 3.57 -6.92 20.12
N TYR A 225 3.94 -5.87 19.38
CA TYR A 225 3.00 -4.85 18.90
C TYR A 225 1.90 -5.45 18.01
N LEU A 226 2.25 -6.28 17.02
CA LEU A 226 1.28 -6.88 16.10
C LEU A 226 0.30 -7.85 16.79
N VAL A 227 0.77 -8.57 17.82
CA VAL A 227 -0.06 -9.48 18.62
C VAL A 227 -0.96 -8.73 19.62
N GLY A 228 -0.51 -7.57 20.11
CA GLY A 228 -1.20 -6.76 21.12
C GLY A 228 -1.82 -5.49 20.53
N GLU A 229 -1.12 -4.36 20.67
CA GLU A 229 -1.64 -3.01 20.41
C GLU A 229 -2.17 -2.79 18.99
N ALA A 230 -1.57 -3.45 17.97
CA ALA A 230 -2.04 -3.36 16.59
C ALA A 230 -3.48 -3.84 16.40
N GLN A 231 -4.03 -4.62 17.33
CA GLN A 231 -5.38 -5.18 17.21
C GLN A 231 -6.46 -4.11 17.16
N VAL A 232 -6.26 -2.94 17.80
CA VAL A 232 -7.21 -1.82 17.70
C VAL A 232 -7.32 -1.35 16.24
N LEU A 233 -6.17 -1.12 15.60
CA LEU A 233 -6.07 -0.69 14.21
C LEU A 233 -6.55 -1.76 13.23
N LEU A 234 -6.12 -3.01 13.41
CA LEU A 234 -6.49 -4.12 12.53
C LEU A 234 -7.98 -4.47 12.62
N ARG A 235 -8.59 -4.40 13.81
CA ARG A 235 -10.04 -4.59 13.97
C ARG A 235 -10.83 -3.43 13.36
N SER A 236 -10.35 -2.19 13.48
CA SER A 236 -10.94 -1.05 12.77
C SER A 236 -10.88 -1.26 11.24
N LEU A 237 -9.72 -1.66 10.72
CA LEU A 237 -9.56 -1.98 9.30
C LEU A 237 -10.50 -3.11 8.86
N ARG A 238 -10.62 -4.18 9.65
CA ARG A 238 -11.57 -5.29 9.41
C ARG A 238 -13.02 -4.79 9.36
N ARG A 239 -13.44 -3.95 10.31
CA ARG A 239 -14.79 -3.39 10.34
C ARG A 239 -15.11 -2.67 9.05
N TRP A 240 -14.26 -1.75 8.62
CA TRP A 240 -14.47 -0.99 7.38
C TRP A 240 -14.41 -1.86 6.12
N GLN A 241 -13.58 -2.92 6.11
CA GLN A 241 -13.59 -3.90 5.01
C GLN A 241 -14.92 -4.66 4.88
N VAL A 242 -15.63 -4.89 5.99
CA VAL A 242 -16.95 -5.54 6.00
C VAL A 242 -18.04 -4.54 5.68
N GLU A 243 -17.98 -3.35 6.26
CA GLU A 243 -18.98 -2.30 6.07
C GLU A 243 -19.07 -1.86 4.60
N PHE A 244 -17.92 -1.71 3.93
CA PHE A 244 -17.84 -1.35 2.52
C PHE A 244 -18.07 -2.53 1.54
N ASP A 245 -18.16 -3.77 2.03
CA ASP A 245 -18.42 -4.94 1.19
C ASP A 245 -19.29 -5.96 1.94
N ALA A 246 -20.53 -5.54 2.20
CA ALA A 246 -21.50 -6.38 2.90
C ALA A 246 -22.06 -7.51 2.03
N ARG A 247 -22.03 -7.36 0.69
CA ARG A 247 -22.70 -8.29 -0.25
C ARG A 247 -21.74 -9.24 -0.95
N GLY A 248 -20.46 -8.89 -1.07
CA GLY A 248 -19.51 -9.60 -1.93
C GLY A 248 -19.50 -9.05 -3.36
N VAL A 249 -18.41 -9.33 -4.07
CA VAL A 249 -18.18 -8.87 -5.43
C VAL A 249 -19.10 -9.55 -6.46
N LEU A 250 -19.55 -10.77 -6.17
CA LEU A 250 -20.46 -11.51 -7.06
C LEU A 250 -21.90 -11.03 -6.95
N ASN A 251 -22.27 -10.39 -5.83
CA ASN A 251 -23.62 -9.90 -5.57
C ASN A 251 -23.75 -8.37 -5.62
N THR A 252 -22.71 -7.67 -6.12
CA THR A 252 -22.68 -6.21 -6.21
C THR A 252 -22.83 -5.76 -7.66
N PHE A 253 -23.96 -5.14 -8.00
CA PHE A 253 -24.29 -4.74 -9.39
C PHE A 253 -24.59 -3.25 -9.56
N ASP A 254 -25.10 -2.59 -8.52
CA ASP A 254 -25.47 -1.19 -8.58
C ASP A 254 -24.25 -0.25 -8.38
N GLY A 255 -24.38 0.98 -8.85
CA GLY A 255 -23.28 1.96 -8.84
C GLY A 255 -22.80 2.34 -7.44
N GLU A 256 -23.67 2.32 -6.43
CA GLU A 256 -23.30 2.63 -5.05
C GLU A 256 -22.50 1.49 -4.43
N GLY A 257 -23.00 0.26 -4.53
CA GLY A 257 -22.30 -0.94 -4.08
C GLY A 257 -20.91 -1.07 -4.74
N VAL A 258 -20.79 -0.73 -6.03
CA VAL A 258 -19.48 -0.73 -6.72
C VAL A 258 -18.52 0.30 -6.11
N ARG A 259 -19.00 1.49 -5.74
CA ARG A 259 -18.16 2.51 -5.09
C ARG A 259 -17.69 2.04 -3.71
N GLU A 260 -18.59 1.49 -2.89
CA GLU A 260 -18.23 0.95 -1.57
C GLU A 260 -17.24 -0.21 -1.72
N LEU A 261 -17.48 -1.14 -2.63
CA LEU A 261 -16.57 -2.24 -2.90
C LEU A 261 -15.19 -1.74 -3.34
N CYS A 262 -15.10 -0.65 -4.11
CA CYS A 262 -13.81 -0.03 -4.44
C CYS A 262 -13.05 0.45 -3.20
N LYS A 263 -13.75 0.99 -2.19
CA LYS A 263 -13.16 1.34 -0.88
C LYS A 263 -12.69 0.09 -0.15
N ALA A 264 -13.51 -0.95 -0.05
CA ALA A 264 -13.14 -2.22 0.58
C ALA A 264 -11.89 -2.83 -0.08
N MET A 265 -11.85 -2.86 -1.42
CA MET A 265 -10.72 -3.36 -2.20
C MET A 265 -9.46 -2.51 -2.06
N THR A 266 -9.60 -1.22 -1.72
CA THR A 266 -8.48 -0.36 -1.33
C THR A 266 -7.93 -0.76 0.03
N LEU A 267 -8.80 -0.91 1.04
CA LEU A 267 -8.43 -1.35 2.39
C LEU A 267 -7.84 -2.76 2.43
N ARG A 268 -8.21 -3.65 1.50
CA ARG A 268 -7.65 -5.00 1.36
C ARG A 268 -6.28 -5.04 0.66
N ASP A 269 -5.87 -3.94 0.02
CA ASP A 269 -4.57 -3.83 -0.66
C ASP A 269 -3.64 -2.77 -0.06
N CYS A 270 -4.06 -2.14 1.05
CA CYS A 270 -3.25 -1.24 1.85
C CYS A 270 -2.04 -1.96 2.49
N THR A 271 -1.13 -1.16 3.02
CA THR A 271 0.05 -1.62 3.74
C THR A 271 0.04 -1.04 5.15
N LEU A 272 0.21 -1.88 6.16
CA LEU A 272 0.54 -1.49 7.52
C LEU A 272 2.06 -1.42 7.65
N PHE A 273 2.59 -0.21 7.79
CA PHE A 273 3.98 0.06 8.10
C PHE A 273 4.16 0.02 9.61
N VAL A 274 5.07 -0.80 10.12
CA VAL A 274 5.43 -0.87 11.55
C VAL A 274 6.92 -0.59 11.66
N ARG A 275 7.28 0.56 12.23
CA ARG A 275 8.66 1.01 12.42
C ARG A 275 9.01 0.91 13.90
N CYS A 276 10.01 0.11 14.22
CA CYS A 276 10.54 -0.01 15.57
C CYS A 276 11.68 0.99 15.74
N GLU A 277 11.46 1.96 16.64
CA GLU A 277 12.36 3.07 16.91
C GLU A 277 13.51 2.66 17.83
N ARG A 278 14.55 3.49 17.90
CA ARG A 278 15.75 3.20 18.68
C ARG A 278 15.52 3.22 20.19
N ASP A 279 14.62 4.08 20.64
CA ASP A 279 14.24 4.24 22.05
C ASP A 279 13.28 3.14 22.56
N GLY A 280 12.94 2.18 21.69
CA GLY A 280 12.02 1.09 22.00
C GLY A 280 10.57 1.37 21.58
N GLY A 281 10.27 2.57 21.08
CA GLY A 281 8.96 2.92 20.55
C GLY A 281 8.57 2.11 19.29
N VAL A 282 7.27 1.97 19.06
CA VAL A 282 6.74 1.40 17.82
C VAL A 282 5.78 2.39 17.19
N GLU A 283 6.11 2.85 15.99
CA GLU A 283 5.22 3.67 15.16
C GLU A 283 4.55 2.80 14.11
N ALA A 284 3.21 2.87 14.02
CA ALA A 284 2.47 2.08 13.04
C ALA A 284 1.45 2.92 12.27
N ARG A 285 1.53 2.86 10.94
CA ARG A 285 0.68 3.65 10.04
C ARG A 285 0.18 2.83 8.86
N VAL A 286 -1.10 3.02 8.51
CA VAL A 286 -1.69 2.48 7.28
C VAL A 286 -1.39 3.44 6.12
N GLY A 287 -0.87 2.90 5.02
CA GLY A 287 -0.63 3.60 3.76
C GLY A 287 -1.08 2.79 2.55
N ASP A 288 -0.69 3.24 1.34
CA ASP A 288 -1.12 2.68 0.05
C ASP A 288 -2.66 2.69 -0.16
N LEU A 289 -3.31 3.76 0.30
CA LEU A 289 -4.77 3.94 0.26
C LEU A 289 -5.25 4.60 -1.05
N ASP A 290 -4.80 4.06 -2.17
CA ASP A 290 -5.21 4.52 -3.50
C ASP A 290 -6.57 3.94 -3.86
N LEU A 291 -7.59 4.81 -3.94
CA LEU A 291 -8.94 4.38 -4.27
C LEU A 291 -8.94 3.58 -5.57
N LYS A 292 -9.41 2.33 -5.49
CA LYS A 292 -9.51 1.46 -6.67
C LYS A 292 -10.61 1.97 -7.61
N ALA A 293 -10.39 1.80 -8.91
CA ALA A 293 -11.37 2.21 -9.92
C ALA A 293 -12.43 1.12 -10.20
N PRO A 294 -13.69 1.49 -10.49
CA PRO A 294 -14.77 0.56 -10.89
C PRO A 294 -14.42 -0.36 -12.06
N GLY A 295 -13.56 0.08 -12.99
CA GLY A 295 -13.11 -0.75 -14.13
C GLY A 295 -12.38 -2.05 -13.74
N ARG A 296 -12.09 -2.26 -12.44
CA ARG A 296 -11.48 -3.48 -11.90
C ARG A 296 -12.51 -4.57 -11.54
N MET A 297 -13.81 -4.26 -11.56
CA MET A 297 -14.89 -5.17 -11.15
C MET A 297 -14.84 -6.53 -11.87
N ALA A 298 -14.73 -6.54 -13.20
CA ALA A 298 -14.68 -7.78 -13.98
C ALA A 298 -13.52 -8.70 -13.54
N LYS A 299 -12.35 -8.11 -13.28
CA LYS A 299 -11.19 -8.84 -12.76
C LYS A 299 -11.45 -9.41 -11.36
N TRP A 300 -12.09 -8.64 -10.49
CA TRP A 300 -12.38 -9.10 -9.13
C TRP A 300 -13.40 -10.24 -9.11
N ARG A 301 -14.48 -10.13 -9.90
CA ARG A 301 -15.46 -11.21 -10.08
C ARG A 301 -14.83 -12.48 -10.63
N GLY A 302 -14.07 -12.37 -11.72
CA GLY A 302 -13.43 -13.54 -12.33
C GLY A 302 -12.45 -14.26 -11.38
N VAL A 303 -11.75 -13.51 -10.51
CA VAL A 303 -10.94 -14.13 -9.44
C VAL A 303 -11.83 -14.85 -8.43
N GLU A 304 -12.87 -14.20 -7.92
CA GLU A 304 -13.75 -14.76 -6.90
C GLU A 304 -14.51 -16.01 -7.39
N GLU A 305 -15.09 -15.94 -8.59
CA GLU A 305 -15.72 -17.07 -9.29
C GLU A 305 -14.74 -18.23 -9.47
N GLY A 306 -13.50 -17.92 -9.89
CA GLY A 306 -12.45 -18.93 -10.04
C GLY A 306 -12.10 -19.63 -8.71
N LEU A 307 -12.01 -18.88 -7.61
CA LEU A 307 -11.73 -19.45 -6.29
C LEU A 307 -12.83 -20.41 -5.82
N GLY A 308 -14.10 -20.08 -6.06
CA GLY A 308 -15.24 -20.94 -5.76
C GLY A 308 -15.30 -22.15 -6.69
N ARG A 309 -15.42 -21.90 -8.00
CA ARG A 309 -15.65 -22.92 -9.02
C ARG A 309 -14.55 -23.97 -9.10
N GLU A 310 -13.29 -23.58 -8.90
CA GLU A 310 -12.14 -24.48 -8.95
C GLU A 310 -11.82 -25.13 -7.58
N GLY A 311 -12.67 -24.95 -6.56
CA GLY A 311 -12.54 -25.67 -5.28
C GLY A 311 -11.48 -25.14 -4.30
N TRP A 312 -10.81 -24.02 -4.60
CA TRP A 312 -9.70 -23.48 -3.81
C TRP A 312 -10.08 -23.15 -2.36
N TYR A 313 -11.35 -22.82 -2.11
CA TYR A 313 -11.89 -22.58 -0.77
C TYR A 313 -11.96 -23.84 0.10
N TRP A 314 -12.15 -25.03 -0.48
CA TRP A 314 -12.24 -26.29 0.24
C TRP A 314 -10.91 -27.06 0.32
N GLY A 315 -9.89 -26.66 -0.44
CA GLY A 315 -8.69 -27.49 -0.58
C GLY A 315 -8.95 -28.76 -1.39
N GLY A 316 -9.97 -28.73 -2.25
CA GLY A 316 -10.41 -29.88 -3.05
C GLY A 316 -9.58 -30.11 -4.31
N GLU A 317 -8.58 -29.27 -4.58
CA GLU A 317 -7.71 -29.41 -5.76
C GLU A 317 -6.81 -30.65 -5.72
N VAL A 318 -6.84 -31.45 -4.64
CA VAL A 318 -5.98 -32.62 -4.50
C VAL A 318 -6.77 -33.92 -4.39
N GLU A 319 -7.18 -34.44 -5.54
CA GLU A 319 -7.27 -35.89 -5.72
C GLU A 319 -5.84 -36.45 -5.83
N GLY A 320 -5.28 -36.93 -4.71
CA GLY A 320 -3.96 -37.57 -4.70
C GLY A 320 -2.95 -37.14 -3.62
N GLY A 321 -3.38 -36.75 -2.42
CA GLY A 321 -2.48 -36.51 -1.28
C GLY A 321 -1.92 -35.08 -1.20
N GLY A 322 -2.81 -34.12 -0.94
CA GLY A 322 -2.45 -32.71 -0.79
C GLY A 322 -1.92 -32.40 0.58
N ASP A 323 -0.83 -31.63 0.64
CA ASP A 323 -0.34 -31.05 1.89
C ASP A 323 -1.50 -30.42 2.67
N GLU A 324 -1.63 -30.85 3.93
CA GLU A 324 -2.60 -30.33 4.87
C GLU A 324 -2.48 -28.79 4.97
N GLU A 325 -3.61 -28.07 4.89
CA GLU A 325 -3.61 -26.61 5.06
C GLU A 325 -3.22 -26.26 6.50
N ARG A 326 -1.95 -25.87 6.70
CA ARG A 326 -1.36 -25.59 8.02
C ARG A 326 -1.35 -24.11 8.41
N VAL A 327 -1.79 -23.22 7.52
CA VAL A 327 -1.68 -21.77 7.74
C VAL A 327 -3.04 -21.14 8.00
N CYS A 328 -4.06 -21.53 7.25
CA CYS A 328 -5.36 -20.90 7.34
C CYS A 328 -6.08 -21.21 8.66
N LEU A 329 -6.53 -20.18 9.37
CA LEU A 329 -7.28 -20.32 10.63
C LEU A 329 -8.49 -21.27 10.49
N LEU A 330 -9.26 -21.14 9.41
CA LEU A 330 -10.46 -21.96 9.17
C LEU A 330 -10.18 -23.44 8.97
N ALA A 331 -8.94 -23.83 8.68
CA ALA A 331 -8.55 -25.24 8.61
C ALA A 331 -8.06 -25.74 9.97
N LEU A 332 -7.41 -24.86 10.75
CA LEU A 332 -6.82 -25.19 12.06
C LEU A 332 -7.84 -25.25 13.20
N GLU A 333 -9.00 -24.60 13.06
CA GLU A 333 -10.07 -24.57 14.06
C GLU A 333 -11.16 -25.62 13.81
N ARG A 334 -10.93 -26.57 12.90
CA ARG A 334 -11.90 -27.62 12.54
C ARG A 334 -11.73 -28.90 13.34
#